data_AF-A0A142CN59-F1
#
_entry.id   AF-A0A142CN59-F1
#
_cell.length_a   1.000
_cell.length_b   1.000
_cell.length_c   1.000
_cell.angle_alpha   90.00
_cell.angle_beta   90.00
_cell.angle_gamma   90.00
#
_symmetry.space_group_name_H-M   'P 1'
#
loop_
_entity.id
_entity.type
_entity.pdbx_description
1 polymer ?
#
loop_
_entity_poly.entity_id
_entity_poly.type
_entity_poly.pdbx_seq_one_letter_code
_entity_poly.pdbx_strand_id
1 'polypeptide(L)' 'MYFLTKMLCVDLYLQSCVEDGKEPDTPFKGVFNVRLDPELHRRVAEMAMEEDLSLNAFVNKALEKEVSNHRAGA' A
#
# COMPACT_ATOMS: atom_id res chain seq x y z
N MET A 1 -1.00 12.56 24.56
CA MET A 1 -0.68 13.66 23.62
C MET A 1 -0.74 13.23 22.14
N TYR A 2 -0.30 12.03 21.75
CA TYR A 2 -0.34 11.55 20.35
C TYR A 2 -1.75 11.29 19.74
N PHE A 3 -2.75 10.94 20.56
CA PHE A 3 -4.10 10.65 20.07
C PHE A 3 -4.91 11.92 19.70
N LEU A 4 -4.63 13.05 20.35
CA LEU A 4 -5.38 14.30 20.15
C LEU A 4 -4.99 15.01 18.83
N THR A 5 -3.71 14.99 18.46
CA THR A 5 -3.24 15.57 17.20
C THR A 5 -3.68 14.80 15.96
N LYS A 6 -3.94 13.48 16.09
CA LYS A 6 -4.40 12.64 14.98
C LYS A 6 -5.85 12.96 14.58
N MET A 7 -6.71 13.32 15.54
CA MET A 7 -8.10 13.71 15.29
C MET A 7 -8.17 15.06 14.55
N LEU A 8 -7.45 16.07 15.07
CA LEU A 8 -7.45 17.43 14.53
C LEU A 8 -6.97 17.50 13.07
N CYS A 9 -6.01 16.64 12.69
CA CYS A 9 -5.50 16.58 11.32
C CYS A 9 -6.57 16.06 10.34
N VAL A 10 -7.35 15.07 10.76
CA VAL A 10 -8.43 14.51 9.93
C VAL A 10 -9.56 15.55 9.79
N ASP A 11 -9.89 16.24 10.87
CA ASP A 11 -10.95 17.27 10.88
C ASP A 11 -10.61 18.43 9.93
N LEU A 12 -9.37 18.91 9.94
CA LEU A 12 -8.89 19.98 9.05
C LEU A 12 -8.86 19.54 7.58
N TYR A 13 -8.46 18.30 7.30
CA TYR A 13 -8.47 17.75 5.94
C TYR A 13 -9.91 17.67 5.39
N LEU A 14 -10.84 17.14 6.18
CA LEU A 14 -12.24 17.02 5.77
C LEU A 14 -12.88 18.40 5.55
N GLN A 15 -12.56 19.39 6.38
CA GLN A 15 -13.05 20.75 6.20
C GLN A 15 -12.51 21.39 4.91
N SER A 16 -11.22 21.20 4.62
CA SER A 16 -10.61 21.66 3.35
C SER A 16 -11.24 20.98 2.13
N CYS A 17 -11.56 19.69 2.20
CA CYS A 17 -12.26 18.98 1.11
C CYS A 17 -13.65 19.59 0.83
N VAL A 18 -14.39 19.96 1.87
CA VAL A 18 -15.71 20.62 1.76
C VAL A 18 -15.58 22.02 1.16
N GLU A 19 -14.60 22.81 1.59
CA GLU A 19 -14.32 24.15 1.06
C GLU A 19 -13.93 24.13 -0.43
N ASP A 20 -13.16 23.11 -0.85
CA ASP A 20 -12.75 22.89 -2.24
C ASP A 20 -13.83 22.24 -3.12
N GLY A 21 -14.96 21.81 -2.54
CA GLY A 21 -16.00 21.06 -3.26
C GLY A 21 -15.52 19.69 -3.78
N LYS A 22 -14.49 19.10 -3.15
CA LYS A 22 -13.90 17.82 -3.53
C LYS A 22 -14.34 16.73 -2.56
N GLU A 23 -14.64 15.55 -3.08
CA GLU A 23 -14.84 14.39 -2.21
C GLU A 23 -13.51 13.98 -1.57
N PRO A 24 -13.48 13.76 -0.24
CA PRO A 24 -12.27 13.34 0.44
C PRO A 24 -11.82 11.97 -0.10
N ASP A 25 -10.50 11.80 -0.22
CA ASP A 25 -9.94 10.58 -0.76
C ASP A 25 -10.32 9.41 0.14
N THR A 26 -10.81 8.33 -0.48
CA THR A 26 -11.06 7.11 0.28
C THR A 26 -9.71 6.53 0.69
N PRO A 27 -9.48 6.27 1.99
CA PRO A 27 -8.21 5.68 2.41
C PRO A 27 -8.00 4.35 1.69
N PHE A 28 -6.75 4.12 1.24
CA PHE A 28 -6.38 2.87 0.59
C PHE A 28 -6.71 1.69 1.51
N LYS A 29 -7.62 0.83 1.06
CA LYS A 29 -8.18 -0.26 1.87
C LYS A 29 -7.17 -1.38 2.19
N GLY A 30 -5.94 -1.29 1.68
CA GLY A 30 -4.89 -2.29 1.84
C GLY A 30 -5.14 -3.62 1.09
N VAL A 31 -6.31 -3.77 0.46
CA VAL A 31 -6.65 -4.93 -0.37
C VAL A 31 -6.31 -4.61 -1.82
N PHE A 32 -5.39 -5.39 -2.39
CA PHE A 32 -4.93 -5.24 -3.77
C PHE A 32 -5.12 -6.54 -4.53
N ASN A 33 -6.19 -6.60 -5.33
CA ASN A 33 -6.52 -7.78 -6.13
C ASN A 33 -5.80 -7.72 -7.47
N VAL A 34 -4.85 -8.62 -7.70
CA VAL A 34 -4.06 -8.69 -8.93
C VAL A 34 -4.28 -10.03 -9.61
N ARG A 35 -4.43 -10.01 -10.93
CA ARG A 35 -4.35 -11.22 -11.76
C ARG A 35 -2.89 -11.47 -12.12
N LEU A 36 -2.40 -12.63 -11.75
CA LEU A 36 -1.06 -13.11 -12.10
C LEU A 36 -1.19 -14.24 -13.10
N ASP A 37 -0.23 -14.33 -14.01
CA ASP A 37 -0.07 -15.52 -14.84
C ASP A 37 0.14 -16.76 -13.94
N PRO A 38 -0.46 -17.93 -14.24
CA PRO A 38 -0.33 -19.12 -13.41
C PRO A 38 1.12 -19.58 -13.18
N GLU A 39 1.99 -19.45 -14.18
CA GLU A 39 3.40 -19.82 -14.06
C GLU A 39 4.14 -18.84 -13.15
N LEU A 40 3.85 -17.55 -13.29
CA LEU A 40 4.39 -16.53 -12.40
C LEU A 40 3.93 -16.77 -10.96
N HIS A 41 2.64 -17.02 -10.74
CA HIS A 41 2.10 -17.32 -9.41
C HIS A 41 2.81 -18.51 -8.76
N ARG A 42 3.03 -19.61 -9.52
CA ARG A 42 3.78 -20.77 -9.04
C ARG A 42 5.18 -20.37 -8.56
N ARG A 43 5.93 -19.64 -9.39
CA ARG A 43 7.29 -19.20 -9.04
C ARG A 43 7.31 -18.30 -7.82
N VAL A 44 6.36 -17.37 -7.70
CA VAL A 44 6.25 -16.49 -6.52
C VAL A 44 5.94 -17.29 -5.27
N ALA A 45 5.05 -18.29 -5.35
CA ALA A 45 4.73 -19.16 -4.23
C ALA A 45 5.94 -20.01 -3.78
N GLU A 46 6.69 -20.58 -4.73
CA GLU A 46 7.91 -21.35 -4.45
C GLU A 46 8.96 -20.47 -3.75
N MET A 47 9.24 -19.26 -4.28
CA MET A 47 10.17 -18.31 -3.65
C MET A 47 9.72 -17.83 -2.26
N ALA A 48 8.42 -17.61 -2.08
CA ALA A 48 7.88 -17.24 -0.77
C ALA A 48 8.10 -18.37 0.26
N MET A 49 7.92 -19.63 -0.14
CA MET A 49 8.18 -20.78 0.72
C MET A 49 9.67 -20.92 1.06
N GLU A 50 10.57 -20.71 0.10
CA GLU A 50 12.02 -20.75 0.33
C GLU A 50 12.49 -19.70 1.34
N GLU A 51 11.80 -18.55 1.40
CA GLU A 51 12.09 -17.47 2.35
C GLU A 51 11.27 -17.55 3.66
N ASP A 52 10.49 -18.61 3.89
CA ASP A 52 9.55 -18.74 5.02
C ASP A 52 8.54 -17.57 5.13
N LEU A 53 8.13 -17.02 3.98
CA LEU A 53 7.18 -15.91 3.87
C LEU A 53 5.82 -16.36 3.33
N SER A 54 4.76 -15.68 3.76
CA SER A 54 3.48 -15.77 3.06
C SER A 54 3.57 -15.13 1.67
N LEU A 55 2.75 -15.57 0.72
CA LEU A 55 2.69 -14.99 -0.62
C LEU A 55 2.49 -13.47 -0.59
N ASN A 56 1.57 -13.00 0.27
CA ASN A 56 1.31 -11.57 0.43
C ASN A 56 2.53 -10.81 1.01
N ALA A 57 3.24 -11.41 1.96
CA ALA A 57 4.45 -10.80 2.54
C ALA A 57 5.58 -10.70 1.49
N PHE A 58 5.76 -11.75 0.68
CA PHE A 58 6.72 -11.75 -0.42
C PHE A 58 6.37 -10.67 -1.46
N VAL A 59 5.10 -10.58 -1.87
CA VAL A 59 4.63 -9.56 -2.83
C VAL A 59 4.85 -8.15 -2.27
N ASN A 60 4.51 -7.90 -1.01
CA ASN A 60 4.76 -6.59 -0.38
C ASN A 60 6.24 -6.22 -0.38
N LYS A 61 7.12 -7.15 0.01
CA LYS A 61 8.58 -6.95 -0.02
C LYS A 61 9.09 -6.61 -1.42
N ALA A 62 8.57 -7.28 -2.45
CA ALA A 62 8.92 -6.99 -3.84
C ALA A 62 8.46 -5.58 -4.26
N LEU A 63 7.24 -5.18 -3.90
CA LEU A 63 6.71 -3.84 -4.19
C LEU A 63 7.49 -2.74 -3.48
N GLU A 64 7.87 -2.94 -2.22
CA GLU A 64 8.70 -1.98 -1.46
C GLU A 64 10.08 -1.78 -2.11
N LYS A 65 10.69 -2.86 -2.59
CA LYS A 65 11.95 -2.82 -3.31
C LYS A 65 11.83 -2.04 -4.62
N GLU A 66 10.80 -2.31 -5.41
CA GLU A 66 10.57 -1.60 -6.68
C GLU A 66 10.30 -0.11 -6.47
N VAL A 67 9.50 0.26 -5.46
CA VAL A 67 9.27 1.68 -5.11
C VAL A 67 10.56 2.37 -4.68
N SER A 68 11.41 1.69 -3.91
CA SER A 68 12.70 2.21 -3.46
C SER A 68 13.66 2.41 -4.64
N ASN A 69 13.73 1.44 -5.55
CA ASN A 69 14.54 1.51 -6.76
C ASN A 69 14.08 2.64 -7.70
N HIS A 70 12.77 2.82 -7.84
CA HIS A 70 12.21 3.88 -8.69
C HIS A 70 12.56 5.29 -8.18
N ARG A 71 12.65 5.47 -6.85
CA ARG A 71 13.08 6.74 -6.24
C ARG A 71 14.58 7.00 -6.36
N ALA A 72 15.40 5.96 -6.45
CA ALA A 72 16.85 6.10 -6.60
C ALA A 72 17.28 6.42 -8.06
N GLY A 73 16.37 6.25 -9.02
CA GLY A 73 16.60 6.54 -10.44
C GLY A 73 15.98 7.85 -10.95
N ALA A 74 15.49 8.73 -10.05
CA ALA A 74 14.87 10.02 -10.37
C ALA A 74 15.75 11.20 -9.94
#